data_AF-A0A942C388-F1
#
_entry.id   AF-A0A942C388-F1
#
_cell.length_a   1.000
_cell.length_b   1.000
_cell.length_c   1.000
_cell.angle_alpha   90.00
_cell.angle_beta   90.00
_cell.angle_gamma   90.00
#
_symmetry.space_group_name_H-M   'P 1'
#
loop_
_entity.id
_entity.type
_entity.pdbx_description
1 polymer ?
#
loop_
_entity_poly.entity_id
_entity_poly.type
_entity_poly.pdbx_seq_one_letter_code
_entity_poly.pdbx_strand_id
1 'polypeptide(L)'
;MQISQAFRVFKRTTVAIILITALSLPTLAGPLLICHPYEIGNAKSLPWAGQNWRDVQSNYDLKHLVDDTLSCLTPQTPVIVRMETIRRAMIYAEWAKVDHKVNYAVRDHTVTRALFEKLKARADAAERAGKSDALAIFDAGYFIESWRNIVAKDATIPAVNGYEMIKKASAMRNADATMEFAAALITSHTDKSLQQQHLQKAIVGTSEGSLLAINLVRLFPDKGQSLAQLRASVGLAKR
;
A
#
# COMPACT_ATOMS: atom_id res chain seq x y z
N MET A 1 35.97 -52.29 -62.12
CA MET A 1 37.24 -52.34 -61.35
C MET A 1 37.29 -51.09 -60.49
N GLN A 2 37.31 -51.26 -59.17
CA GLN A 2 36.86 -50.26 -58.18
C GLN A 2 37.78 -49.04 -58.03
N ILE A 3 37.16 -47.87 -57.86
CA ILE A 3 37.79 -46.60 -57.50
C ILE A 3 37.66 -46.40 -55.99
N SER A 4 38.79 -46.17 -55.34
CA SER A 4 38.93 -45.77 -53.94
C SER A 4 38.26 -44.41 -53.68
N GLN A 5 37.50 -44.27 -52.57
CA GLN A 5 37.23 -42.95 -52.00
C GLN A 5 37.35 -42.95 -50.47
N ALA A 6 38.00 -41.88 -50.03
CA ALA A 6 38.54 -41.63 -48.71
C ALA A 6 37.54 -40.98 -47.76
N PHE A 7 37.86 -41.11 -46.46
CA PHE A 7 37.31 -40.44 -45.30
C PHE A 7 36.91 -38.97 -45.50
N ARG A 8 35.74 -38.57 -44.98
CA ARG A 8 35.53 -37.24 -44.38
C ARG A 8 34.69 -37.31 -43.11
N VAL A 9 35.35 -36.98 -42.01
CA VAL A 9 34.79 -36.68 -40.68
C VAL A 9 33.93 -35.41 -40.80
N PHE A 10 32.65 -35.48 -40.44
CA PHE A 10 31.79 -34.30 -40.30
C PHE A 10 31.58 -33.96 -38.83
N LYS A 11 31.85 -32.69 -38.53
CA LYS A 11 31.94 -32.07 -37.21
C LYS A 11 30.58 -32.09 -36.50
N ARG A 12 30.57 -32.48 -35.23
CA ARG A 12 29.41 -32.33 -34.32
C ARG A 12 29.21 -30.84 -34.04
N THR A 13 28.13 -30.25 -34.53
CA THR A 13 27.72 -28.87 -34.23
C THR A 13 26.89 -28.89 -32.95
N THR A 14 27.41 -28.29 -31.87
CA THR A 14 26.67 -28.13 -30.62
C THR A 14 25.75 -26.92 -30.74
N VAL A 15 24.43 -27.14 -30.72
CA VAL A 15 23.42 -26.07 -30.63
C VAL A 15 23.26 -25.68 -29.16
N ALA A 16 23.63 -24.46 -28.81
CA ALA A 16 23.37 -23.89 -27.48
C ALA A 16 21.96 -23.26 -27.47
N ILE A 17 21.05 -23.85 -26.69
CA ILE A 17 19.71 -23.31 -26.44
C ILE A 17 19.82 -22.25 -25.34
N ILE A 18 19.67 -20.97 -25.71
CA ILE A 18 19.54 -19.87 -24.74
C ILE A 18 18.09 -19.88 -24.23
N LEU A 19 17.89 -20.39 -23.03
CA LEU A 19 16.60 -20.40 -22.33
C LEU A 19 16.37 -18.99 -21.74
N ILE A 20 15.62 -18.15 -22.45
CA ILE A 20 15.19 -16.83 -21.93
C ILE A 20 14.11 -17.09 -20.87
N THR A 21 14.49 -17.12 -19.60
CA THR A 21 13.54 -17.11 -18.49
C THR A 21 12.96 -15.70 -18.38
N ALA A 22 11.75 -15.49 -18.92
CA ALA A 22 10.97 -14.30 -18.65
C ALA A 22 10.59 -14.29 -17.16
N LEU A 23 11.27 -13.47 -16.35
CA LEU A 23 10.80 -13.17 -15.01
C LEU A 23 9.48 -12.41 -15.14
N SER A 24 8.37 -13.08 -14.83
CA SER A 24 7.06 -12.45 -14.70
C SER A 24 7.13 -11.52 -13.48
N LEU A 25 7.39 -10.23 -13.70
CA LEU A 25 7.22 -9.25 -12.64
C LEU A 25 5.74 -9.27 -12.23
N PRO A 26 5.41 -9.37 -10.93
CA PRO A 26 4.03 -9.33 -10.49
C PRO A 26 3.44 -7.99 -10.97
N THR A 27 2.51 -8.06 -11.90
CA THR A 27 1.71 -6.89 -12.25
C THR A 27 0.95 -6.48 -10.99
N LEU A 28 1.01 -5.19 -10.67
CA LEU A 28 0.34 -4.61 -9.52
C LEU A 28 -1.18 -4.65 -9.79
N ALA A 29 -1.78 -5.81 -9.55
CA ALA A 29 -3.16 -6.11 -9.86
C ALA A 29 -4.05 -5.75 -8.67
N GLY A 30 -4.59 -4.53 -8.68
CA GLY A 30 -5.57 -4.05 -7.72
C GLY A 30 -5.21 -2.68 -7.13
N PRO A 31 -6.15 -2.02 -6.43
CA PRO A 31 -5.91 -0.70 -5.87
C PRO A 31 -4.82 -0.74 -4.79
N LEU A 32 -3.84 0.15 -4.92
CA LEU A 32 -2.63 0.18 -4.08
C LEU A 32 -2.90 0.32 -2.58
N LEU A 33 -4.00 0.97 -2.22
CA LEU A 33 -4.37 1.17 -0.82
C LEU A 33 -4.81 -0.12 -0.13
N ILE A 34 -5.20 -1.16 -0.88
CA ILE A 34 -5.90 -2.33 -0.33
C ILE A 34 -5.25 -3.66 -0.69
N CYS A 35 -4.94 -3.88 -1.97
CA CYS A 35 -4.47 -5.17 -2.46
C CYS A 35 -2.99 -5.45 -2.14
N HIS A 36 -2.28 -4.47 -1.59
CA HIS A 36 -0.86 -4.57 -1.31
C HIS A 36 -0.59 -4.40 0.18
N PRO A 37 -0.20 -5.47 0.90
CA PRO A 37 0.20 -5.39 2.31
C PRO A 37 1.45 -4.55 2.48
N TYR A 38 1.49 -3.72 3.52
CA TYR A 38 2.68 -2.97 3.87
C TYR A 38 3.56 -3.75 4.85
N GLU A 39 4.87 -3.69 4.65
CA GLU A 39 5.84 -4.21 5.61
C GLU A 39 5.83 -3.34 6.88
N ILE A 40 5.63 -3.97 8.03
CA ILE A 40 5.52 -3.31 9.34
C ILE A 40 6.54 -3.82 10.37
N GLY A 41 7.45 -4.71 9.95
CA GLY A 41 8.38 -5.40 10.83
C GLY A 41 7.63 -6.22 11.89
N ASN A 42 8.07 -6.09 13.14
CA ASN A 42 7.45 -6.76 14.28
C ASN A 42 6.34 -5.93 14.95
N ALA A 43 5.88 -4.85 14.33
CA ALA A 43 4.84 -4.01 14.91
C ALA A 43 3.50 -4.75 14.99
N LYS A 44 2.75 -4.53 16.07
CA LYS A 44 1.41 -5.08 16.22
C LYS A 44 0.43 -4.32 15.32
N SER A 45 -0.46 -5.06 14.66
CA SER A 45 -1.62 -4.55 13.92
C SER A 45 -2.82 -5.47 14.15
N LEU A 46 -3.92 -5.25 13.43
CA LEU A 46 -5.08 -6.14 13.45
C LEU A 46 -4.67 -7.58 13.11
N PRO A 47 -5.32 -8.60 13.73
CA PRO A 47 -5.01 -9.99 13.46
C PRO A 47 -5.12 -10.34 11.97
N TRP A 48 -4.25 -11.23 11.50
CA TRP A 48 -4.13 -11.58 10.09
C TRP A 48 -3.60 -13.01 9.96
N ALA A 49 -4.14 -13.79 9.04
CA ALA A 49 -3.88 -15.24 8.96
C ALA A 49 -2.67 -15.62 8.10
N GLY A 50 -2.12 -14.70 7.29
CA GLY A 50 -1.06 -15.03 6.34
C GLY A 50 -0.33 -13.83 5.75
N GLN A 51 0.19 -13.97 4.53
CA GLN A 51 1.00 -12.95 3.85
C GLN A 51 0.28 -12.34 2.65
N ASN A 52 -0.80 -12.98 2.19
CA ASN A 52 -1.65 -12.45 1.14
C ASN A 52 -2.57 -11.36 1.72
N TRP A 53 -2.93 -10.38 0.88
CA TRP A 53 -3.91 -9.36 1.24
C TRP A 53 -5.33 -9.92 1.45
N ARG A 54 -5.60 -11.17 1.05
CA ARG A 54 -6.86 -11.88 1.30
C ARG A 54 -6.84 -12.79 2.54
N ASP A 55 -5.70 -12.92 3.21
CA ASP A 55 -5.54 -13.84 4.35
C ASP A 55 -6.13 -13.22 5.64
N VAL A 56 -7.39 -12.79 5.58
CA VAL A 56 -8.16 -12.37 6.74
C VAL A 56 -8.24 -13.52 7.75
N GLN A 57 -8.25 -13.19 9.04
CA GLN A 57 -8.54 -14.17 10.07
C GLN A 57 -10.05 -14.45 10.10
N SER A 58 -10.45 -15.64 9.65
CA SER A 58 -11.87 -15.98 9.42
C SER A 58 -12.72 -16.03 10.68
N ASN A 59 -12.12 -16.23 11.85
CA ASN A 59 -12.79 -16.24 13.16
C ASN A 59 -12.67 -14.90 13.92
N TYR A 60 -12.27 -13.82 13.25
CA TYR A 60 -12.24 -12.49 13.85
C TYR A 60 -13.66 -11.97 14.14
N ASP A 61 -13.92 -11.51 15.37
CA ASP A 61 -15.21 -10.92 15.74
C ASP A 61 -15.26 -9.43 15.37
N LEU A 62 -16.06 -9.09 14.36
CA LEU A 62 -16.21 -7.71 13.87
C LEU A 62 -16.69 -6.71 14.92
N LYS A 63 -17.31 -7.18 16.02
CA LYS A 63 -17.70 -6.29 17.14
C LYS A 63 -16.51 -5.60 17.79
N HIS A 64 -15.31 -6.20 17.70
CA HIS A 64 -14.09 -5.63 18.23
C HIS A 64 -13.34 -4.75 17.22
N LEU A 65 -13.77 -4.67 15.96
CA LEU A 65 -13.00 -4.02 14.89
C LEU A 65 -12.68 -2.56 15.20
N VAL A 66 -13.65 -1.80 15.71
CA VAL A 66 -13.45 -0.39 16.04
C VAL A 66 -12.40 -0.24 17.15
N ASP A 67 -12.58 -0.95 18.26
CA ASP A 67 -11.73 -0.83 19.45
C ASP A 67 -10.31 -1.36 19.17
N ASP A 68 -10.20 -2.51 18.51
CA ASP A 68 -8.90 -3.09 18.14
C ASP A 68 -8.14 -2.17 17.19
N THR A 69 -8.83 -1.57 16.20
CA THR A 69 -8.22 -0.61 15.27
C THR A 69 -7.68 0.59 16.04
N LEU A 70 -8.50 1.21 16.88
CA LEU A 70 -8.10 2.38 17.67
C LEU A 70 -6.96 2.05 18.63
N SER A 71 -6.95 0.85 19.22
CA SER A 71 -5.86 0.38 20.11
C SER A 71 -4.52 0.24 19.39
N CYS A 72 -4.53 -0.02 18.08
CA CYS A 72 -3.32 -0.08 17.25
C CYS A 72 -2.85 1.32 16.82
N LEU A 73 -3.72 2.33 16.84
CA LEU A 73 -3.44 3.70 16.36
C LEU A 73 -3.02 4.66 17.49
N THR A 74 -2.13 4.20 18.37
CA THR A 74 -1.53 4.97 19.49
C THR A 74 -0.56 6.06 18.99
N PRO A 75 -0.22 7.11 19.77
CA PRO A 75 0.72 8.15 19.32
C PRO A 75 2.09 7.63 18.84
N GLN A 76 2.56 6.50 19.39
CA GLN A 76 3.85 5.90 19.06
C GLN A 76 3.81 5.04 17.79
N THR A 77 2.62 4.74 17.28
CA THR A 77 2.45 3.91 16.07
C THR A 77 3.02 4.64 14.84
N PRO A 78 4.02 4.06 14.14
CA PRO A 78 4.58 4.64 12.92
C PRO A 78 3.53 4.74 11.82
N VAL A 79 3.65 5.74 10.93
CA VAL A 79 2.66 6.00 9.88
C VAL A 79 2.40 4.78 8.98
N ILE A 80 3.43 4.00 8.60
CA ILE A 80 3.25 2.78 7.81
C ILE A 80 2.41 1.73 8.56
N VAL A 81 2.61 1.59 9.86
CA VAL A 81 1.85 0.64 10.68
C VAL A 81 0.39 1.09 10.78
N ARG A 82 0.13 2.40 10.81
CA ARG A 82 -1.24 2.96 10.73
C ARG A 82 -1.89 2.63 9.40
N MET A 83 -1.16 2.82 8.29
CA MET A 83 -1.63 2.48 6.94
C MET A 83 -2.03 1.01 6.83
N GLU A 84 -1.18 0.09 7.31
CA GLU A 84 -1.47 -1.34 7.30
C GLU A 84 -2.65 -1.71 8.21
N THR A 85 -2.73 -1.09 9.38
CA THR A 85 -3.86 -1.28 10.31
C THR A 85 -5.17 -0.85 9.68
N ILE A 86 -5.20 0.34 9.06
CA ILE A 86 -6.38 0.88 8.38
C ILE A 86 -6.74 0.02 7.16
N ARG A 87 -5.74 -0.45 6.39
CA ARG A 87 -5.95 -1.37 5.27
C ARG A 87 -6.65 -2.65 5.73
N ARG A 88 -6.13 -3.30 6.78
CA ARG A 88 -6.75 -4.50 7.37
C ARG A 88 -8.15 -4.20 7.88
N ALA A 89 -8.36 -3.06 8.53
CA ALA A 89 -9.66 -2.67 9.05
C ALA A 89 -10.69 -2.52 7.93
N MET A 90 -10.30 -1.87 6.84
CA MET A 90 -11.14 -1.73 5.66
C MET A 90 -11.45 -3.07 4.98
N ILE A 91 -10.51 -4.00 4.97
CA ILE A 91 -10.76 -5.35 4.43
C ILE A 91 -11.77 -6.09 5.29
N TYR A 92 -11.62 -6.06 6.62
CA TYR A 92 -12.60 -6.65 7.55
C TYR A 92 -13.98 -5.98 7.44
N ALA A 93 -14.06 -4.67 7.23
CA ALA A 93 -15.32 -3.95 7.24
C ALA A 93 -16.09 -4.03 5.90
N GLU A 94 -15.39 -3.92 4.75
CA GLU A 94 -16.03 -3.74 3.44
C GLU A 94 -15.73 -4.83 2.42
N TRP A 95 -14.55 -5.45 2.43
CA TRP A 95 -14.08 -6.17 1.25
C TRP A 95 -14.75 -7.53 1.03
N ALA A 96 -15.30 -8.18 2.07
CA ALA A 96 -16.16 -9.37 1.86
C ALA A 96 -17.34 -9.14 0.92
N LYS A 97 -17.75 -7.89 0.68
CA LYS A 97 -18.82 -7.55 -0.28
C LYS A 97 -18.36 -7.66 -1.72
N VAL A 98 -17.12 -7.25 -1.98
CA VAL A 98 -16.59 -7.05 -3.34
C VAL A 98 -15.95 -8.33 -3.86
N ASP A 99 -15.31 -9.10 -2.98
CA ASP A 99 -14.61 -10.32 -3.36
C ASP A 99 -15.14 -11.53 -2.58
N HIS A 100 -15.88 -12.38 -3.28
CA HIS A 100 -16.42 -13.64 -2.76
C HIS A 100 -15.33 -14.65 -2.36
N LYS A 101 -14.05 -14.39 -2.72
CA LYS A 101 -12.91 -15.22 -2.32
C LYS A 101 -12.31 -14.82 -0.98
N VAL A 102 -12.72 -13.70 -0.40
CA VAL A 102 -12.32 -13.32 0.96
C VAL A 102 -13.25 -14.02 1.95
N ASN A 103 -12.74 -15.09 2.56
CA ASN A 103 -13.51 -16.08 3.31
C ASN A 103 -13.70 -15.69 4.79
N TYR A 104 -14.59 -14.74 5.09
CA TYR A 104 -15.09 -14.51 6.45
C TYR A 104 -16.61 -14.23 6.46
N ALA A 105 -17.29 -14.76 7.48
CA ALA A 105 -18.75 -14.97 7.46
C ALA A 105 -19.59 -13.74 7.85
N VAL A 106 -18.99 -12.72 8.48
CA VAL A 106 -19.73 -11.60 9.09
C VAL A 106 -19.60 -10.37 8.20
N ARG A 107 -20.73 -9.73 7.88
CA ARG A 107 -20.80 -8.45 7.15
C ARG A 107 -21.58 -7.46 8.01
N ASP A 108 -20.97 -6.33 8.35
CA ASP A 108 -21.64 -5.25 9.07
C ASP A 108 -21.18 -3.88 8.56
N HIS A 109 -22.04 -3.21 7.80
CA HIS A 109 -21.75 -1.89 7.21
C HIS A 109 -21.76 -0.76 8.23
N THR A 110 -22.35 -0.99 9.40
CA THR A 110 -22.36 0.02 10.47
C THR A 110 -20.97 0.20 11.05
N VAL A 111 -20.13 -0.85 11.02
CA VAL A 111 -18.77 -0.83 11.57
C VAL A 111 -17.85 0.11 10.79
N THR A 112 -17.89 0.12 9.45
CA THR A 112 -17.09 1.05 8.63
C THR A 112 -17.39 2.50 8.99
N ARG A 113 -18.69 2.82 9.10
CA ARG A 113 -19.15 4.17 9.45
C ARG A 113 -18.79 4.53 10.88
N ALA A 114 -19.04 3.64 11.84
CA ALA A 114 -18.69 3.85 13.24
C ALA A 114 -17.18 4.08 13.42
N LEU A 115 -16.34 3.31 12.71
CA LEU A 115 -14.89 3.49 12.74
C LEU A 115 -14.49 4.85 12.16
N PHE A 116 -15.02 5.24 10.99
CA PHE A 116 -14.76 6.55 10.42
C PHE A 116 -15.17 7.69 11.36
N GLU A 117 -16.36 7.61 11.96
CA GLU A 117 -16.86 8.60 12.92
C GLU A 117 -15.95 8.72 14.14
N LYS A 118 -15.44 7.61 14.69
CA LYS A 118 -14.48 7.64 15.80
C LYS A 118 -13.15 8.28 15.43
N LEU A 119 -12.61 7.93 14.25
CA LEU A 119 -11.35 8.51 13.75
C LEU A 119 -11.50 10.02 13.53
N LYS A 120 -12.60 10.44 12.89
CA LYS A 120 -12.90 11.84 12.61
C LYS A 120 -13.17 12.62 13.91
N ALA A 121 -13.92 12.06 14.85
CA ALA A 121 -14.18 12.68 16.15
C ALA A 121 -12.89 12.92 16.94
N ARG A 122 -11.92 12.00 16.87
CA ARG A 122 -10.60 12.18 17.48
C ARG A 122 -9.85 13.37 16.88
N ALA A 123 -9.83 13.49 15.55
CA ALA A 123 -9.21 14.63 14.87
C ALA A 123 -9.90 15.96 15.23
N ASP A 124 -11.24 15.98 15.22
CA ASP A 124 -12.03 17.17 15.53
C ASP A 124 -11.92 17.60 17.00
N ALA A 125 -11.80 16.64 17.92
CA ALA A 125 -11.59 16.94 19.33
C ALA A 125 -10.21 17.57 19.58
N ALA A 126 -9.17 17.07 18.93
CA ALA A 126 -7.82 17.62 19.00
C ALA A 126 -7.76 19.06 18.45
N GLU A 127 -8.42 19.31 17.32
CA GLU A 127 -8.51 20.65 16.71
C GLU A 127 -9.28 21.63 17.61
N ARG A 128 -10.44 21.22 18.15
CA ARG A 128 -11.22 22.05 19.10
C ARG A 128 -10.46 22.36 20.39
N ALA A 129 -9.58 21.47 20.83
CA ALA A 129 -8.73 21.67 22.00
C ALA A 129 -7.50 22.56 21.72
N GLY A 130 -7.34 23.10 20.50
CA GLY A 130 -6.18 23.88 20.08
C GLY A 130 -4.88 23.07 19.99
N LYS A 131 -4.99 21.73 20.00
CA LYS A 131 -3.86 20.79 19.98
C LYS A 131 -4.02 19.88 18.76
N SER A 132 -4.04 20.48 17.57
CA SER A 132 -4.22 19.75 16.32
C SER A 132 -3.27 18.55 16.24
N ASP A 133 -3.83 17.36 16.01
CA ASP A 133 -3.09 16.09 15.99
C ASP A 133 -2.95 15.60 14.55
N ALA A 134 -1.73 15.71 14.01
CA ALA A 134 -1.41 15.29 12.65
C ALA A 134 -1.72 13.80 12.41
N LEU A 135 -1.51 12.94 13.40
CA LEU A 135 -1.73 11.50 13.24
C LEU A 135 -3.22 11.16 13.28
N ALA A 136 -4.01 11.86 14.11
CA ALA A 136 -5.46 11.72 14.10
C ALA A 136 -6.07 12.19 12.76
N ILE A 137 -5.58 13.31 12.21
CA ILE A 137 -5.99 13.81 10.89
C ILE A 137 -5.58 12.82 9.80
N PHE A 138 -4.35 12.31 9.83
CA PHE A 138 -3.86 11.30 8.90
C PHE A 138 -4.75 10.05 8.90
N ASP A 139 -5.04 9.49 10.08
CA ASP A 139 -5.82 8.25 10.18
C ASP A 139 -7.23 8.40 9.60
N ALA A 140 -7.91 9.51 9.87
CA ALA A 140 -9.23 9.80 9.32
C ALA A 140 -9.18 10.02 7.79
N GLY A 141 -8.17 10.74 7.30
CA GLY A 141 -7.97 11.00 5.87
C GLY A 141 -7.62 9.74 5.08
N TYR A 142 -6.72 8.91 5.62
CA TYR A 142 -6.30 7.66 4.98
C TYR A 142 -7.44 6.63 4.97
N PHE A 143 -8.25 6.58 6.03
CA PHE A 143 -9.42 5.71 6.10
C PHE A 143 -10.44 6.05 5.01
N ILE A 144 -10.83 7.32 4.86
CA ILE A 144 -11.87 7.68 3.88
C ILE A 144 -11.41 7.48 2.43
N GLU A 145 -10.13 7.69 2.12
CA GLU A 145 -9.58 7.39 0.79
C GLU A 145 -9.45 5.88 0.54
N SER A 146 -9.12 5.10 1.58
CA SER A 146 -9.15 3.63 1.51
C SER A 146 -10.58 3.13 1.28
N TRP A 147 -11.59 3.73 1.93
CA TRP A 147 -13.00 3.41 1.70
C TRP A 147 -13.41 3.70 0.25
N ARG A 148 -13.07 4.89 -0.27
CA ARG A 148 -13.28 5.26 -1.69
C ARG A 148 -12.68 4.26 -2.67
N ASN A 149 -11.52 3.68 -2.34
CA ASN A 149 -10.81 2.74 -3.20
C ASN A 149 -11.48 1.37 -3.32
N ILE A 150 -12.37 1.02 -2.39
CA ILE A 150 -13.00 -0.30 -2.30
C ILE A 150 -14.40 -0.31 -2.89
N VAL A 151 -15.18 0.74 -2.62
CA VAL A 151 -16.60 0.77 -2.97
C VAL A 151 -16.82 1.18 -4.43
N ALA A 152 -18.00 0.82 -4.95
CA ALA A 152 -18.44 1.29 -6.25
C ALA A 152 -18.56 2.82 -6.27
N LYS A 153 -18.40 3.43 -7.45
CA LYS A 153 -18.37 4.90 -7.62
C LYS A 153 -19.66 5.61 -7.16
N ASP A 154 -20.79 4.91 -7.14
CA ASP A 154 -22.11 5.38 -6.73
C ASP A 154 -22.41 5.15 -5.24
N ALA A 155 -21.50 4.52 -4.50
CA ALA A 155 -21.68 4.29 -3.07
C ALA A 155 -21.73 5.61 -2.29
N THR A 156 -22.68 5.70 -1.35
CA THR A 156 -22.79 6.86 -0.45
C THR A 156 -21.70 6.81 0.61
N ILE A 157 -20.73 7.70 0.47
CA ILE A 157 -19.59 7.88 1.37
C ILE A 157 -19.54 9.32 1.88
N PRO A 158 -19.07 9.57 3.10
CA PRO A 158 -18.93 10.93 3.63
C PRO A 158 -18.22 11.87 2.65
N ALA A 159 -18.74 13.09 2.47
CA ALA A 159 -18.18 14.11 1.58
C ALA A 159 -16.96 14.82 2.19
N VAL A 160 -15.96 14.04 2.62
CA VAL A 160 -14.72 14.51 3.24
C VAL A 160 -13.54 14.23 2.31
N ASN A 161 -12.75 15.25 2.00
CA ASN A 161 -11.56 15.11 1.17
C ASN A 161 -10.38 14.59 2.02
N GLY A 162 -10.14 13.28 2.00
CA GLY A 162 -9.10 12.65 2.81
C GLY A 162 -7.69 12.92 2.29
N TYR A 163 -7.54 13.14 0.99
CA TYR A 163 -6.27 13.59 0.40
C TYR A 163 -5.80 14.94 0.98
N GLU A 164 -6.69 15.93 1.09
CA GLU A 164 -6.34 17.21 1.71
C GLU A 164 -6.07 17.08 3.23
N MET A 165 -6.73 16.15 3.92
CA MET A 165 -6.40 15.82 5.31
C MET A 165 -4.98 15.28 5.44
N ILE A 166 -4.55 14.38 4.54
CA ILE A 166 -3.20 13.83 4.54
C ILE A 166 -2.16 14.92 4.23
N LYS A 167 -2.43 15.83 3.30
CA LYS A 167 -1.57 16.99 3.06
C LYS A 167 -1.44 17.87 4.30
N LYS A 168 -2.55 18.17 4.98
CA LYS A 168 -2.56 18.92 6.24
C LYS A 168 -1.69 18.22 7.29
N ALA A 169 -1.88 16.91 7.48
CA ALA A 169 -1.12 16.11 8.43
C ALA A 169 0.39 16.08 8.09
N SER A 170 0.74 15.92 6.81
CA SER A 170 2.13 15.93 6.32
C SER A 170 2.80 17.28 6.63
N ALA A 171 2.12 18.39 6.35
CA ALA A 171 2.63 19.74 6.61
C ALA A 171 2.90 19.98 8.10
N MET A 172 2.02 19.50 8.98
CA MET A 172 2.20 19.59 10.44
C MET A 172 3.40 18.79 10.98
N ARG A 173 3.94 17.88 10.17
CA ARG A 173 5.08 17.01 10.52
C ARG A 173 6.30 17.28 9.64
N ASN A 174 6.46 18.53 9.19
CA ASN A 174 7.58 18.98 8.35
C ASN A 174 7.72 18.19 7.04
N ALA A 175 6.59 17.98 6.35
CA ALA A 175 6.51 17.19 5.12
C ALA A 175 7.00 15.74 5.31
N ASP A 176 6.33 15.03 6.22
CA ASP A 176 6.64 13.63 6.56
C ASP A 176 6.66 12.74 5.31
N ALA A 177 7.82 12.17 4.98
CA ALA A 177 8.04 11.38 3.78
C ALA A 177 7.09 10.17 3.69
N THR A 178 6.65 9.62 4.83
CA THR A 178 5.70 8.50 4.85
C THR A 178 4.29 8.96 4.49
N MET A 179 3.91 10.17 4.90
CA MET A 179 2.62 10.76 4.53
C MET A 179 2.60 11.19 3.06
N GLU A 180 3.74 11.62 2.50
CA GLU A 180 3.90 11.81 1.06
C GLU A 180 3.76 10.48 0.30
N PHE A 181 4.32 9.39 0.84
CA PHE A 181 4.10 8.05 0.27
C PHE A 181 2.62 7.67 0.27
N ALA A 182 1.89 7.88 1.37
CA ALA A 182 0.44 7.66 1.42
C ALA A 182 -0.31 8.49 0.37
N ALA A 183 0.04 9.77 0.21
CA ALA A 183 -0.54 10.63 -0.82
C ALA A 183 -0.25 10.14 -2.25
N ALA A 184 0.93 9.57 -2.50
CA ALA A 184 1.25 8.93 -3.77
C ALA A 184 0.38 7.69 -4.05
N LEU A 185 0.06 6.90 -3.02
CA LEU A 185 -0.83 5.75 -3.18
C LEU A 185 -2.27 6.18 -3.49
N ILE A 186 -2.76 7.25 -2.86
CA ILE A 186 -4.12 7.77 -3.09
C ILE A 186 -4.31 8.30 -4.51
N THR A 187 -3.27 8.95 -5.05
CA THR A 187 -3.32 9.61 -6.35
C THR A 187 -2.97 8.69 -7.52
N SER A 188 -2.56 7.44 -7.26
CA SER A 188 -2.00 6.53 -8.26
C SER A 188 -2.91 6.22 -9.45
N HIS A 189 -4.22 6.26 -9.24
CA HIS A 189 -5.22 5.96 -10.27
C HIS A 189 -5.94 7.20 -10.79
N THR A 190 -5.76 8.36 -10.16
CA THR A 190 -6.51 9.59 -10.46
C THR A 190 -5.65 10.67 -11.09
N ASP A 191 -4.41 10.84 -10.64
CA ASP A 191 -3.50 11.87 -11.14
C ASP A 191 -2.05 11.37 -11.08
N LYS A 192 -1.53 10.93 -12.22
CA LYS A 192 -0.15 10.43 -12.36
C LYS A 192 0.91 11.49 -12.08
N SER A 193 0.64 12.75 -12.41
CA SER A 193 1.58 13.86 -12.19
C SER A 193 1.72 14.11 -10.69
N LEU A 194 0.59 14.21 -10.01
CA LEU A 194 0.53 14.42 -8.57
C LEU A 194 1.09 13.22 -7.80
N GLN A 195 0.77 12.00 -8.24
CA GLN A 195 1.41 10.78 -7.74
C GLN A 195 2.93 10.88 -7.82
N GLN A 196 3.48 11.23 -8.99
CA GLN A 196 4.92 11.28 -9.18
C GLN A 196 5.57 12.36 -8.30
N GLN A 197 4.91 13.49 -8.07
CA GLN A 197 5.39 14.54 -7.16
C GLN A 197 5.47 14.06 -5.71
N HIS A 198 4.41 13.40 -5.22
CA HIS A 198 4.39 12.84 -3.87
C HIS A 198 5.40 11.70 -3.70
N LEU A 199 5.46 10.81 -4.69
CA LEU A 199 6.43 9.72 -4.69
C LEU A 199 7.86 10.25 -4.67
N GLN A 200 8.13 11.35 -5.38
CA GLN A 200 9.43 11.97 -5.36
C GLN A 200 9.81 12.50 -3.97
N LYS A 201 8.89 13.21 -3.31
CA LYS A 201 9.11 13.71 -1.95
C LYS A 201 9.33 12.57 -0.96
N ALA A 202 8.55 11.50 -1.08
CA ALA A 202 8.72 10.30 -0.27
C ALA A 202 10.12 9.71 -0.45
N ILE A 203 10.56 9.46 -1.68
CA ILE A 203 11.88 8.88 -1.99
C ILE A 203 13.02 9.75 -1.46
N VAL A 204 12.94 11.07 -1.65
CA VAL A 204 13.95 12.02 -1.18
C VAL A 204 14.03 12.04 0.34
N GLY A 205 12.90 12.03 1.04
CA GLY A 205 12.84 12.07 2.50
C GLY A 205 13.04 10.72 3.20
N THR A 206 13.20 9.63 2.45
CA THR A 206 13.35 8.28 3.01
C THR A 206 14.79 8.01 3.45
N SER A 207 14.96 7.36 4.60
CA SER A 207 16.26 6.83 5.06
C SER A 207 16.45 5.37 4.65
N GLU A 208 17.69 4.97 4.34
CA GLU A 208 18.04 3.57 4.05
C GLU A 208 17.66 2.64 5.21
N GLY A 209 17.21 1.42 4.90
CA GLY A 209 16.82 0.42 5.90
C GLY A 209 15.53 0.72 6.68
N SER A 210 14.89 1.88 6.46
CA SER A 210 13.60 2.20 7.09
C SER A 210 12.46 1.34 6.52
N LEU A 211 11.36 1.20 7.28
CA LEU A 211 10.13 0.58 6.76
C LEU A 211 9.65 1.27 5.48
N LEU A 212 9.84 2.60 5.37
CA LEU A 212 9.46 3.35 4.17
C LEU A 212 10.29 2.94 2.95
N ALA A 213 11.60 2.74 3.12
CA ALA A 213 12.45 2.26 2.04
C ALA A 213 12.01 0.89 1.52
N ILE A 214 11.70 -0.03 2.45
CA ILE A 214 11.24 -1.39 2.10
C ILE A 214 9.92 -1.33 1.32
N ASN A 215 8.96 -0.53 1.81
CA ASN A 215 7.65 -0.41 1.17
C ASN A 215 7.71 0.30 -0.18
N LEU A 216 8.55 1.34 -0.34
CA LEU A 216 8.75 2.00 -1.62
C LEU A 216 9.28 1.04 -2.69
N VAL A 217 10.33 0.26 -2.37
CA VAL A 217 10.90 -0.73 -3.30
C VAL A 217 9.88 -1.81 -3.63
N ARG A 218 9.12 -2.29 -2.64
CA ARG A 218 8.13 -3.35 -2.83
C ARG A 218 6.97 -2.93 -3.73
N LEU A 219 6.49 -1.69 -3.60
CA LEU A 219 5.30 -1.22 -4.32
C LEU A 219 5.60 -0.54 -5.65
N PHE A 220 6.85 -0.10 -5.86
CA PHE A 220 7.29 0.52 -7.11
C PHE A 220 8.51 -0.20 -7.71
N PRO A 221 8.43 -1.53 -7.93
CA PRO A 221 9.57 -2.31 -8.42
C PRO A 221 10.00 -1.92 -9.84
N ASP A 222 9.10 -1.31 -10.62
CA ASP A 222 9.36 -0.75 -11.94
C ASP A 222 10.28 0.47 -11.90
N LYS A 223 10.35 1.16 -10.76
CA LYS A 223 11.18 2.37 -10.56
C LYS A 223 12.54 2.05 -9.94
N GLY A 224 12.71 0.88 -9.33
CA GLY A 224 13.99 0.44 -8.77
C GLY A 224 13.85 -0.69 -7.75
N GLN A 225 14.89 -1.52 -7.66
CA GLN A 225 15.01 -2.63 -6.71
C GLN A 225 15.73 -2.25 -5.41
N SER A 226 16.15 -1.00 -5.27
CA SER A 226 16.75 -0.44 -4.06
C SER A 226 16.41 1.05 -3.93
N LEU A 227 16.53 1.60 -2.72
CA LEU A 227 16.30 3.04 -2.52
C LEU A 227 17.29 3.90 -3.32
N ALA A 228 18.53 3.44 -3.51
CA ALA A 228 19.49 4.09 -4.39
C ALA A 228 19.01 4.14 -5.85
N GLN A 229 18.45 3.04 -6.37
CA GLN A 229 17.88 3.02 -7.73
C GLN A 229 16.62 3.88 -7.83
N LEU A 230 15.76 3.87 -6.82
CA LEU A 230 14.58 4.75 -6.77
C LEU A 230 14.99 6.22 -6.82
N ARG A 231 15.99 6.64 -6.03
CA ARG A 231 16.56 8.00 -6.06
C ARG A 231 17.17 8.35 -7.41
N ALA A 232 17.79 7.40 -8.09
CA ALA A 232 18.29 7.61 -9.44
C ALA A 232 17.14 7.81 -10.45
N SER A 233 16.07 7.02 -10.37
CA SER A 233 14.91 7.09 -11.30
C SER A 233 14.22 8.45 -11.28
N VAL A 234 14.22 9.10 -10.12
CA VAL A 234 13.59 10.39 -9.92
C VAL A 234 14.54 11.56 -10.17
N GLY A 235 15.85 11.35 -10.03
CA GLY A 235 16.90 12.29 -10.42
C GLY A 235 17.14 12.35 -11.92
N LEU A 236 16.84 11.27 -12.66
CA LEU A 236 16.92 11.21 -14.12
C LEU A 236 15.69 11.80 -14.85
N ALA A 237 14.61 12.13 -14.13
CA ALA A 237 13.46 12.85 -14.68
C ALA A 237 13.73 14.36 -14.91
N LYS A 238 14.96 14.83 -14.60
CA LYS A 238 15.45 16.16 -14.98
C LYS A 238 16.64 16.02 -15.94
N ARG A 239 16.39 15.66 -17.20
CA ARG A 239 17.18 16.07 -18.36
C ARG A 239 16.26 16.23 -19.56
#